data_AF-A0ABD6EGF0-F1
#
_entry.id   AF-A0ABD6EGF0-F1
#
_cell.length_a   1.000
_cell.length_b   1.000
_cell.length_c   1.000
_cell.angle_alpha   90.00
_cell.angle_beta   90.00
_cell.angle_gamma   90.00
#
_symmetry.space_group_name_H-M   'P 1'
#
loop_
_entity.id
_entity.type
_entity.pdbx_description
1 polymer ?
#
loop_
_entity_poly.entity_id
_entity_poly.type
_entity_poly.pdbx_seq_one_letter_code
_entity_poly.pdbx_strand_id
1 'polypeptide(L)'
;MSRPGNWAKAWELFKKSLSGKYADKKYIGEDAEGNRFYELIGTRHNVTRGYDPSPTSNTKPAHEWQAWLKRTRRFPPSPEEIATNRLQQQDFRNILSWMSFHCWLRCCLTNNDKNDAQL
;
A
#
# COMPACT_ATOMS: atom_id res chain seq x y z
N MET A 1 27.60 -39.75 -7.28
CA MET A 1 26.51 -39.41 -6.32
C MET A 1 25.21 -40.00 -6.84
N SER A 2 24.61 -40.94 -6.12
CA SER A 2 23.33 -41.59 -6.47
C SER A 2 22.18 -40.58 -6.30
N ARG A 3 21.25 -40.50 -7.27
CA ARG A 3 20.08 -39.61 -7.18
C ARG A 3 19.17 -40.07 -6.02
N PRO A 4 18.74 -39.18 -5.12
CA PRO A 4 17.86 -39.56 -4.03
C PRO A 4 16.51 -40.08 -4.59
N GLY A 5 16.07 -41.23 -4.08
CA GLY A 5 14.81 -41.86 -4.49
C GLY A 5 13.59 -41.04 -4.07
N ASN A 6 12.45 -41.32 -4.72
CA ASN A 6 11.21 -40.55 -4.53
C ASN A 6 10.75 -40.53 -3.06
N TRP A 7 10.90 -41.64 -2.33
CA TRP A 7 10.59 -41.73 -0.90
C TRP A 7 11.51 -40.88 -0.01
N ALA A 8 12.79 -40.75 -0.37
CA ALA A 8 13.71 -39.88 0.35
C ALA A 8 13.31 -38.40 0.22
N LYS A 9 12.85 -37.99 -0.97
CA LYS A 9 12.30 -36.64 -1.18
C LYS A 9 11.02 -36.40 -0.38
N ALA A 10 10.11 -37.38 -0.37
CA ALA A 10 8.87 -37.27 0.42
C ALA A 10 9.17 -37.08 1.91
N TRP A 11 10.12 -37.85 2.45
CA TRP A 11 10.56 -37.73 3.84
C TRP A 11 11.26 -36.39 4.14
N GLU A 12 12.00 -35.84 3.18
CA GLU A 12 12.60 -34.51 3.31
C GLU A 12 11.55 -33.40 3.36
N LEU A 13 10.54 -33.46 2.49
CA LEU A 13 9.42 -32.51 2.49
C LEU A 13 8.62 -32.59 3.80
N PHE A 14 8.37 -33.81 4.30
CA PHE A 14 7.71 -34.03 5.58
C PHE A 14 8.53 -33.47 6.76
N LYS A 15 9.84 -33.73 6.81
CA LYS A 15 10.70 -33.13 7.84
C LYS A 15 10.76 -31.60 7.73
N LYS A 16 10.73 -31.06 6.52
CA LYS A 16 10.65 -29.60 6.30
C LYS A 16 9.34 -29.02 6.79
N SER A 17 8.20 -29.68 6.56
CA SER A 17 6.89 -29.20 7.05
C SER A 17 6.79 -29.24 8.57
N LEU A 18 7.39 -30.23 9.25
CA LEU A 18 7.47 -30.25 10.72
C LEU A 18 8.47 -29.27 11.30
N SER A 19 9.52 -28.90 10.57
CA SER A 19 10.60 -28.07 11.13
C SER A 19 10.17 -26.65 11.49
N GLY A 20 8.97 -26.21 11.09
CA GLY A 20 8.35 -24.98 11.58
C GLY A 20 9.21 -23.72 11.39
N LYS A 21 10.22 -23.77 10.51
CA LYS A 21 11.11 -22.64 10.22
C LYS A 21 10.34 -21.65 9.34
N TYR A 22 9.39 -20.96 9.94
CA TYR A 22 8.80 -19.76 9.36
C TYR A 22 9.91 -18.72 9.25
N ALA A 23 9.91 -17.96 8.15
CA ALA A 23 10.85 -16.88 7.97
C ALA A 23 10.74 -15.90 9.15
N ASP A 24 11.87 -15.54 9.75
CA ASP A 24 11.91 -14.61 10.87
C ASP A 24 11.31 -13.28 10.42
N LYS A 25 10.28 -12.82 11.12
CA LYS A 25 9.62 -11.54 10.84
C LYS A 25 10.28 -10.45 11.68
N LYS A 26 10.98 -9.53 11.04
CA LYS A 26 11.49 -8.31 11.68
C LYS A 26 10.40 -7.23 11.64
N TYR A 27 9.95 -6.80 12.82
CA TYR A 27 8.99 -5.71 12.95
C TYR A 27 9.63 -4.38 12.51
N ILE A 28 8.89 -3.58 11.73
CA ILE A 28 9.35 -2.31 11.19
C ILE A 28 8.51 -1.15 11.75
N GLY A 29 7.19 -1.30 11.75
CA GLY A 29 6.30 -0.25 12.25
C GLY A 29 4.83 -0.54 12.00
N GLU A 30 4.01 0.41 12.44
CA GLU A 30 2.56 0.42 12.33
C GLU A 30 2.11 1.67 11.59
N ASP A 31 1.01 1.57 10.83
CA ASP A 31 0.33 2.75 10.30
C ASP A 31 -0.74 3.28 11.26
N ALA A 32 -1.37 4.39 10.88
CA ALA A 32 -2.44 4.99 11.68
C ALA A 32 -3.73 4.15 11.74
N GLU A 33 -3.85 3.12 10.91
CA GLU A 33 -4.98 2.18 10.87
C GLU A 33 -4.68 0.93 11.72
N GLY A 34 -3.47 0.81 12.28
CA GLY A 34 -3.02 -0.32 13.08
C GLY A 34 -2.54 -1.51 12.25
N ASN A 35 -2.26 -1.32 10.95
CA ASN A 35 -1.65 -2.36 10.13
C ASN A 35 -0.17 -2.53 10.52
N ARG A 36 0.25 -3.75 10.79
CA ARG A 36 1.62 -4.06 11.24
C ARG A 36 2.49 -4.51 10.08
N PHE A 37 3.60 -3.82 9.86
CA PHE A 37 4.52 -4.08 8.75
C PHE A 37 5.76 -4.84 9.23
N TYR A 38 6.15 -5.83 8.44
CA TYR A 38 7.29 -6.69 8.74
C TYR A 38 8.17 -6.96 7.52
N GLU A 39 9.45 -7.20 7.80
CA GLU A 39 10.44 -7.70 6.85
C GLU A 39 10.73 -9.18 7.14
N LEU A 40 10.61 -10.02 6.13
CA LEU A 40 10.86 -11.45 6.21
C LEU A 40 12.35 -11.71 5.99
N ILE A 41 13.06 -12.07 7.05
CA ILE A 41 14.46 -12.47 7.03
C ILE A 41 14.53 -13.98 6.74
N GLY A 42 15.44 -14.36 5.83
CA GLY A 42 15.71 -15.78 5.56
C GLY A 42 14.65 -16.49 4.70
N THR A 43 13.70 -15.75 4.11
CA THR A 43 12.77 -16.34 3.14
C THR A 43 13.47 -16.62 1.82
N ARG A 44 13.29 -17.84 1.28
CA ARG A 44 13.74 -18.21 -0.06
C ARG A 44 12.81 -17.65 -1.16
N HIS A 45 11.66 -17.10 -0.77
CA HIS A 45 10.66 -16.58 -1.69
C HIS A 45 10.99 -15.15 -2.17
N ASN A 46 10.47 -14.78 -3.35
CA ASN A 46 10.64 -13.45 -3.92
C ASN A 46 9.96 -12.34 -3.07
N VAL A 47 9.02 -12.73 -2.20
CA VAL A 47 8.34 -11.82 -1.27
C VAL A 47 9.14 -11.73 0.02
N THR A 48 9.76 -10.58 0.28
CA THR A 48 10.49 -10.33 1.55
C THR A 48 9.81 -9.31 2.45
N ARG A 49 8.71 -8.69 2.01
CA ARG A 49 7.99 -7.67 2.77
C ARG A 49 6.54 -8.06 2.84
N GLY A 50 5.92 -7.87 4.00
CA GLY A 50 4.52 -8.15 4.21
C GLY A 50 3.92 -7.29 5.30
N TYR A 51 2.61 -7.41 5.46
CA TYR A 51 1.89 -6.76 6.54
C TYR A 51 0.76 -7.66 7.03
N ASP A 52 0.47 -7.55 8.31
CA ASP A 52 -0.70 -8.18 8.93
C ASP A 52 -1.77 -7.09 9.06
N PRO A 53 -2.95 -7.25 8.42
CA PRO A 53 -4.01 -6.27 8.51
C PRO A 53 -4.56 -6.17 9.94
N SER A 54 -4.92 -4.95 10.35
CA SER A 54 -5.64 -4.74 11.60
C SER A 54 -7.03 -5.40 11.53
N PRO A 55 -7.50 -6.08 12.60
CA PRO A 55 -8.82 -6.69 12.61
C PRO A 55 -9.96 -5.67 12.46
N THR A 56 -9.69 -4.40 12.75
CA THR A 56 -10.68 -3.32 12.73
C THR A 56 -10.79 -2.65 11.35
N SER A 57 -9.76 -2.73 10.51
CA SER A 57 -9.73 -2.05 9.21
C SER A 57 -9.43 -3.01 8.08
N ASN A 58 -10.43 -3.30 7.25
CA ASN A 58 -10.25 -3.97 5.95
C ASN A 58 -9.76 -3.01 4.84
N THR A 59 -9.37 -1.79 5.23
CA THR A 59 -8.88 -0.76 4.32
C THR A 59 -7.49 -1.13 3.82
N LYS A 60 -7.21 -0.78 2.57
CA LYS A 60 -5.88 -0.99 1.99
C LYS A 60 -4.86 -0.10 2.72
N PRO A 61 -3.61 -0.56 2.90
CA PRO A 61 -2.56 0.26 3.52
C PRO A 61 -2.42 1.62 2.86
N ALA A 62 -1.98 2.62 3.63
CA ALA A 62 -1.68 3.94 3.09
C ALA A 62 -0.68 3.86 1.91
N HIS A 63 -0.78 4.82 0.98
CA HIS A 63 -0.03 4.81 -0.28
C HIS A 63 1.48 4.62 -0.08
N GLU A 64 2.04 5.27 0.92
CA GLU A 64 3.46 5.18 1.25
C GLU A 64 3.84 3.75 1.64
N TRP A 65 3.08 3.14 2.54
CA TRP A 65 3.29 1.75 2.96
C TRP A 65 3.14 0.78 1.79
N GLN A 66 2.23 1.05 0.84
CA GLN A 66 2.15 0.27 -0.41
C GLN A 66 3.42 0.40 -1.27
N ALA A 67 4.00 1.60 -1.40
CA ALA A 67 5.25 1.80 -2.13
C ALA A 67 6.42 1.06 -1.46
N TRP A 68 6.41 0.97 -0.12
CA TRP A 68 7.39 0.19 0.63
C TRP A 68 7.21 -1.32 0.39
N LEU A 69 5.98 -1.83 0.51
CA LEU A 69 5.66 -3.24 0.25
C LEU A 69 6.05 -3.67 -1.17
N LYS A 70 5.81 -2.80 -2.17
CA LYS A 70 6.19 -3.02 -3.57
C LYS A 70 7.69 -2.91 -3.84
N ARG A 71 8.49 -2.53 -2.84
CA ARG A 71 9.94 -2.23 -2.97
C ARG A 71 10.28 -1.09 -3.93
N THR A 72 9.31 -0.27 -4.32
CA THR A 72 9.58 0.96 -5.07
C THR A 72 10.46 1.89 -4.26
N ARG A 73 10.30 1.90 -2.92
CA ARG A 73 11.21 2.58 -1.98
C ARG A 73 11.99 1.60 -1.10
N ARG A 74 13.22 1.99 -0.76
CA ARG A 74 14.10 1.19 0.10
C ARG A 74 13.78 1.35 1.59
N PHE A 75 13.54 2.58 2.03
CA PHE A 75 13.31 2.92 3.44
C PHE A 75 11.82 2.93 3.77
N PRO A 76 11.45 2.52 5.00
CA PRO A 76 10.09 2.69 5.51
C PRO A 76 9.73 4.19 5.63
N PRO A 77 8.44 4.56 5.67
CA PRO A 77 8.03 5.95 5.80
C PRO A 77 8.42 6.49 7.16
N SER A 78 8.85 7.75 7.22
CA SER A 78 8.97 8.45 8.49
C SER A 78 7.61 9.02 8.91
N PRO A 79 7.35 9.17 10.23
CA PRO A 79 6.13 9.80 10.73
C PRO A 79 5.94 11.23 10.22
N GLU A 80 7.03 11.97 10.07
CA GLU A 80 7.04 13.37 9.59
C GLU A 80 6.66 13.46 8.10
N GLU A 81 7.16 12.53 7.29
CA GLU A 81 6.82 12.43 5.86
C GLU A 81 5.32 12.11 5.69
N ILE A 82 4.81 11.18 6.49
CA ILE A 82 3.37 10.83 6.51
C ILE A 82 2.52 12.07 6.80
N ALA A 83 2.91 12.86 7.80
CA ALA A 83 2.17 14.06 8.17
C ALA A 83 2.16 15.10 7.03
N THR A 84 3.32 15.31 6.40
CA THR A 84 3.47 16.27 5.30
C THR A 84 2.64 15.85 4.08
N ASN A 85 2.67 14.57 3.72
CA ASN A 85 1.92 14.04 2.58
C ASN A 85 0.40 14.12 2.81
N ARG A 86 -0.06 13.96 4.05
CA ARG A 86 -1.49 14.13 4.39
C ARG A 86 -1.95 15.57 4.18
N LEU A 87 -1.13 16.55 4.58
CA LEU A 87 -1.43 17.97 4.36
C LEU A 87 -1.51 18.27 2.86
N GLN A 88 -0.51 17.82 2.09
CA GLN A 88 -0.51 18.00 0.63
C GLN A 88 -1.73 17.35 -0.04
N GLN A 89 -2.14 16.15 0.37
CA GLN A 89 -3.32 15.49 -0.17
C GLN A 89 -4.62 16.26 0.10
N GLN A 90 -4.73 16.91 1.26
CA GLN A 90 -5.88 17.77 1.57
C GLN A 90 -5.89 19.00 0.67
N ASP A 91 -4.74 19.65 0.50
CA ASP A 91 -4.59 20.83 -0.36
C ASP A 91 -4.96 20.52 -1.82
N PHE A 92 -4.46 19.42 -2.38
CA PHE A 92 -4.82 19.00 -3.73
C PHE A 92 -6.31 18.72 -3.89
N ARG A 93 -6.96 18.10 -2.90
CA ARG A 93 -8.42 17.88 -2.93
C ARG A 93 -9.19 19.20 -2.91
N ASN A 94 -8.74 20.16 -2.11
CA ASN A 94 -9.35 21.49 -2.03
C ASN A 94 -9.18 22.26 -3.35
N ILE A 95 -8.00 22.22 -3.96
CA ILE A 95 -7.73 22.85 -5.26
C ILE A 95 -8.57 22.21 -6.36
N LEU A 96 -8.64 20.88 -6.42
CA LEU A 96 -9.45 20.17 -7.41
C LEU A 96 -10.94 20.48 -7.23
N SER A 97 -11.42 20.52 -5.99
CA SER A 97 -12.80 20.95 -5.69
C SER A 97 -13.06 22.38 -6.15
N TRP A 98 -12.11 23.29 -5.91
CA TRP A 98 -12.21 24.68 -6.32
C TRP A 98 -12.20 24.84 -7.85
N MET A 99 -11.32 24.12 -8.55
CA MET A 99 -11.26 24.10 -10.02
C MET A 99 -12.54 23.52 -10.63
N SER A 100 -13.11 22.45 -10.06
CA SER A 100 -14.41 21.93 -10.50
C SER A 100 -15.53 22.95 -10.30
N PHE A 101 -15.54 23.65 -9.16
CA PHE A 101 -16.53 24.69 -8.88
C PHE A 101 -16.38 25.90 -9.82
N HIS A 102 -15.16 26.34 -10.09
CA HIS A 102 -14.88 27.43 -11.03
C HIS A 102 -15.21 27.06 -12.48
N CYS A 103 -14.95 25.83 -12.89
CA CYS A 103 -15.33 25.33 -14.22
C CYS A 103 -16.86 25.29 -14.36
N TRP A 104 -17.57 24.83 -13.33
CA TRP A 104 -19.04 24.85 -13.28
C TRP A 104 -19.61 26.27 -13.32
N LEU A 105 -19.07 27.19 -12.52
CA LEU A 105 -19.45 28.62 -12.53
C LEU A 105 -19.20 29.28 -13.88
N ARG A 106 -18.05 29.01 -14.51
CA ARG A 106 -17.71 29.51 -15.85
C ARG A 106 -18.72 29.01 -16.89
N CYS A 107 -19.09 27.73 -16.86
CA CYS A 107 -20.12 27.17 -17.72
C CYS A 107 -21.51 27.79 -17.48
N CYS A 108 -21.91 28.01 -16.23
CA CYS A 108 -23.18 28.66 -15.90
C CYS A 108 -23.24 30.11 -16.42
N LEU A 109 -22.19 30.89 -16.25
CA LEU A 109 -22.14 32.28 -16.74
C LEU A 109 -22.26 32.35 -18.27
N THR A 110 -21.53 31.50 -19.00
CA THR A 110 -21.58 31.49 -20.48
C THR A 110 -22.88 30.97 -21.09
N ASN A 111 -23.72 30.28 -20.31
CA ASN A 111 -25.03 29.81 -20.78
C ASN A 111 -26.14 30.84 -20.58
N ASN A 112 -25.99 31.81 -19.67
CA ASN A 112 -26.94 32.92 -19.55
C ASN A 112 -26.79 33.92 -20.71
N ASP A 113 -25.56 34.26 -21.11
CA ASP A 113 -25.31 35.22 -22.20
C ASP A 113 -25.89 34.79 -23.57
N LYS A 114 -26.14 33.50 -23.77
CA LYS A 114 -26.72 32.97 -25.03
C LYS A 114 -28.25 33.04 -25.06
N ASN A 115 -28.92 33.10 -23.91
CA ASN A 115 -30.38 33.16 -23.83
C ASN A 115 -30.90 34.60 -24.06
N ASP A 116 -30.06 35.61 -23.83
CA ASP A 116 -30.41 37.02 -23.97
C ASP A 116 -30.25 37.55 -25.42
N ALA A 117 -29.68 36.74 -26.33
CA ALA A 117 -29.50 37.08 -27.75
C ALA A 117 -30.65 36.59 -28.67
N GLN A 118 -31.76 36.12 -28.09
CA GLN A 118 -32.94 35.61 -28.81
C GLN A 118 -34.21 36.46 -28.62
N LEU A 119 -34.11 37.70 -28.12
CA LEU A 119 -35.21 38.67 -28.07
C LEU A 119 -34.98 39.84 -29.03
#